data_AF-A0AB94IJ47-F1
#
_entry.id   AF-A0AB94IJ47-F1
#
_cell.length_a   1.000
_cell.length_b   1.000
_cell.length_c   1.000
_cell.angle_alpha   90.00
_cell.angle_beta   90.00
_cell.angle_gamma   90.00
#
_symmetry.space_group_name_H-M   'P 1'
#
loop_
_entity.id
_entity.type
_entity.pdbx_description
1 polymer ?
#
loop_
_entity_poly.entity_id
_entity_poly.type
_entity_poly.pdbx_seq_one_letter_code
_entity_poly.pdbx_strand_id
1 'polypeptide(L)'
;MERPKNRFLEELANGLGNHPDKECILLEYESHIDEIIIESYDCTNEAEVTDRIFTRLGSPEEITAMWKEELTATPSNMKWLFILLNILLFGGGSLLTLAHNLYQWEWLSAIWNRLTAIPTLIAFLYLFFWALLGYEIGKGFGHSGRKLLRRTFLLALIPNVVLMILTVFQIIPHSWFAPLLTKTFIIACIIFTGILYPVTWIGYRWGRKASI
;
A
#
# COMPACT_ATOMS: atom_id res chain seq x y z
N MET A 1 20.86 5.06 33.85
CA MET A 1 19.69 5.61 33.09
C MET A 1 19.49 4.95 31.72
N GLU A 2 20.53 4.51 30.99
CA GLU A 2 20.34 3.76 29.72
C GLU A 2 19.84 2.32 29.92
N ARG A 3 20.07 1.72 31.11
CA ARG A 3 19.66 0.34 31.42
C ARG A 3 18.14 0.10 31.37
N PRO A 4 17.29 0.94 32.00
CA PRO A 4 15.83 0.84 31.88
C PRO A 4 15.33 0.90 30.43
N LYS A 5 15.86 1.82 29.63
CA LYS A 5 15.55 1.97 28.20
C LYS A 5 15.88 0.71 27.42
N ASN A 6 17.12 0.23 27.52
CA ASN A 6 17.58 -0.94 26.75
C ASN A 6 16.77 -2.19 27.11
N ARG A 7 16.46 -2.38 28.40
CA ARG A 7 15.63 -3.49 28.86
C ARG A 7 14.21 -3.43 28.31
N PHE A 8 13.57 -2.27 28.35
CA PHE A 8 12.22 -2.08 27.79
C PHE A 8 12.19 -2.40 26.29
N LEU A 9 13.15 -1.87 25.53
CA LEU A 9 13.22 -2.07 24.09
C LEU A 9 13.54 -3.53 23.73
N GLU A 10 14.36 -4.22 24.52
CA GLU A 10 14.66 -5.64 24.31
C GLU A 10 13.43 -6.52 24.59
N GLU A 11 12.71 -6.27 25.69
CA GLU A 11 11.46 -6.97 26.01
C GLU A 11 10.38 -6.73 24.94
N LEU A 12 10.24 -5.49 24.47
CA LEU A 12 9.34 -5.14 23.38
C LEU A 12 9.76 -5.78 22.04
N ALA A 13 11.06 -5.79 21.73
CA ALA A 13 11.60 -6.41 20.52
C ALA A 13 11.37 -7.93 20.50
N ASN A 14 11.46 -8.58 21.66
CA ASN A 14 11.18 -10.00 21.83
C ASN A 14 9.68 -10.28 21.70
N GLY A 15 8.82 -9.46 22.31
CA GLY A 15 7.36 -9.59 22.21
C GLY A 15 6.82 -9.43 20.78
N LEU A 16 7.37 -8.48 20.03
CA LEU A 16 7.02 -8.20 18.63
C LEU A 16 7.51 -9.30 17.65
N GLY A 17 8.52 -10.09 18.00
CA GLY A 17 9.03 -11.17 17.16
C GLY A 17 9.48 -10.70 15.77
N ASN A 18 8.84 -11.23 14.71
CA ASN A 18 9.07 -10.88 13.29
C ASN A 18 8.08 -9.85 12.74
N HIS A 19 7.58 -8.94 13.59
CA HIS A 19 6.66 -7.88 13.16
C HIS A 19 7.25 -7.09 11.97
N PRO A 20 6.49 -6.88 10.87
CA PRO A 20 6.99 -6.22 9.67
C PRO A 20 7.48 -4.79 9.91
N ASP A 21 6.90 -4.12 10.92
CA ASP A 21 7.25 -2.74 11.32
C ASP A 21 8.06 -2.68 12.62
N LYS A 22 8.67 -3.79 13.06
CA LYS A 22 9.42 -3.90 14.32
C LYS A 22 10.39 -2.74 14.55
N GLU A 23 11.24 -2.45 13.57
CA GLU A 23 12.25 -1.38 13.68
C GLU A 23 11.63 0.01 13.86
N CYS A 24 10.49 0.26 13.21
CA CYS A 24 9.79 1.55 13.31
C CYS A 24 9.14 1.70 14.68
N ILE A 25 8.48 0.65 15.17
CA ILE A 25 7.88 0.62 16.50
C ILE A 25 8.97 0.85 17.56
N LEU A 26 10.09 0.14 17.46
CA LEU A 26 11.19 0.30 18.41
C LEU A 26 11.75 1.73 18.41
N LEU A 27 11.95 2.35 17.25
CA LEU A 27 12.42 3.73 17.14
C LEU A 27 11.44 4.76 17.71
N GLU A 28 10.14 4.54 17.54
CA GLU A 28 9.10 5.42 18.09
C GLU A 28 9.09 5.36 19.62
N TYR A 29 9.06 4.16 20.19
CA TYR A 29 9.15 3.97 21.63
C TYR A 29 10.51 4.41 22.19
N GLU A 30 11.59 4.27 21.43
CA GLU A 30 12.91 4.80 21.80
C GLU A 30 12.86 6.32 22.02
N SER A 31 12.29 7.06 21.07
CA SER A 31 12.14 8.52 21.16
C SER A 31 11.29 8.92 22.37
N HIS A 32 10.19 8.22 22.62
CA HIS A 32 9.32 8.52 23.77
C HIS A 32 9.97 8.19 25.11
N ILE A 33 10.74 7.10 25.19
CA ILE A 33 11.49 6.76 26.40
C ILE A 33 12.59 7.79 26.66
N ASP A 34 13.26 8.27 25.63
CA ASP A 34 14.27 9.33 25.77
C ASP A 34 13.66 10.62 26.31
N GLU A 35 12.49 11.03 25.81
CA GLU A 35 11.73 12.17 26.36
C GLU A 35 11.37 11.95 27.84
N ILE A 36 10.86 10.76 28.19
CA ILE A 36 10.51 10.43 29.58
C ILE A 36 11.75 10.46 30.48
N ILE A 37 12.89 9.94 30.04
CA ILE A 37 14.13 9.93 30.83
C ILE A 37 14.62 11.36 31.07
N ILE A 38 14.54 12.24 30.06
CA ILE A 38 14.90 13.66 30.21
C ILE A 38 13.99 14.35 31.23
N GLU A 39 12.69 14.06 31.20
CA GLU A 39 11.71 14.59 32.17
C GLU A 39 11.83 13.97 33.57
N SER A 40 12.54 12.85 33.73
CA SER A 40 12.67 12.08 34.97
C SER A 40 13.92 12.43 35.78
N TYR A 41 14.39 13.68 35.67
CA TYR A 41 15.56 14.18 36.42
C TYR A 41 15.33 14.16 37.95
N ASP A 42 14.06 14.16 38.39
CA ASP A 42 13.64 14.07 39.78
C ASP A 42 13.69 12.65 40.36
N CYS A 43 13.85 11.62 39.51
CA CYS A 43 13.90 10.23 39.96
C CYS A 43 15.25 9.89 40.61
N THR A 44 15.17 9.24 41.77
CA THR A 44 16.34 8.95 42.61
C THR A 44 16.98 7.61 42.28
N ASN A 45 16.25 6.70 41.62
CA ASN A 45 16.68 5.35 41.31
C ASN A 45 16.13 4.84 39.96
N GLU A 46 16.73 3.76 39.44
CA GLU A 46 16.33 3.17 38.15
C GLU A 46 14.93 2.53 38.19
N ALA A 47 14.44 2.14 39.37
CA ALA A 47 13.12 1.55 39.53
C ALA A 47 12.00 2.58 39.33
N GLU A 48 12.16 3.79 39.84
CA GLU A 48 11.24 4.93 39.66
C GLU A 48 11.16 5.36 38.19
N VAL A 49 12.30 5.37 37.50
CA VAL A 49 12.32 5.64 36.05
C VAL A 49 11.58 4.55 35.27
N THR A 50 11.77 3.28 35.64
CA THR A 50 11.08 2.14 35.00
C THR A 50 9.58 2.19 35.24
N ASP A 51 9.16 2.47 36.48
CA ASP A 51 7.75 2.61 36.85
C ASP A 51 7.08 3.78 36.11
N ARG A 52 7.79 4.90 35.95
CA ARG A 52 7.29 6.05 35.17
C ARG A 52 7.16 5.75 33.67
N ILE A 53 8.10 4.99 33.10
CA ILE A 53 8.02 4.47 31.74
C ILE A 53 6.77 3.59 31.58
N PHE A 54 6.58 2.62 32.48
CA PHE A 54 5.41 1.72 32.44
C PHE A 54 4.09 2.46 32.66
N THR A 55 4.04 3.43 33.56
CA THR A 55 2.83 4.21 33.84
C THR A 55 2.40 5.06 32.64
N ARG A 56 3.36 5.61 31.88
CA ARG A 56 3.06 6.48 30.73
C ARG A 56 2.85 5.73 29.43
N LEU A 57 3.65 4.70 29.17
CA LEU A 57 3.66 3.99 27.89
C LEU A 57 2.91 2.64 27.94
N GLY A 58 2.66 2.11 29.14
CA GLY A 58 2.24 0.73 29.34
C GLY A 58 3.43 -0.22 29.44
N SER A 59 3.15 -1.46 29.83
CA SER A 59 4.15 -2.52 29.87
C SER A 59 4.50 -3.01 28.44
N PRO A 60 5.72 -3.53 28.21
CA PRO A 60 6.10 -4.13 26.93
C PRO A 60 5.15 -5.25 26.48
N GLU A 61 4.55 -5.98 27.43
CA GLU A 61 3.57 -7.03 27.17
C GLU A 61 2.24 -6.48 26.66
N GLU A 62 1.71 -5.43 27.28
CA GLU A 62 0.49 -4.74 26.84
C GLU A 62 0.67 -4.11 25.47
N ILE A 63 1.80 -3.43 25.23
CA ILE A 63 2.14 -2.85 23.94
C ILE A 63 2.24 -3.95 22.88
N THR A 64 2.91 -5.05 23.19
CA THR A 64 2.98 -6.22 22.29
C THR A 64 1.60 -6.78 21.97
N ALA A 65 0.71 -6.87 22.97
CA ALA A 65 -0.65 -7.37 22.78
C ALA A 65 -1.45 -6.42 21.87
N MET A 66 -1.35 -5.10 22.08
CA MET A 66 -1.98 -4.09 21.23
C MET A 66 -1.51 -4.20 19.78
N TRP A 67 -0.19 -4.29 19.54
CA TRP A 67 0.35 -4.41 18.18
C TRP A 67 0.00 -5.76 17.52
N LYS A 68 -0.09 -6.84 18.29
CA LYS A 68 -0.60 -8.13 17.79
C LYS A 68 -2.07 -8.07 17.42
N GLU A 69 -2.88 -7.37 18.21
CA GLU A 69 -4.30 -7.16 17.94
C GLU A 69 -4.50 -6.28 16.70
N GLU A 70 -3.70 -5.23 16.54
CA GLU A 70 -3.70 -4.34 15.38
C GLU A 70 -3.29 -5.05 14.08
N LEU A 71 -2.34 -6.00 14.15
CA LEU A 71 -2.03 -6.92 13.04
C LEU A 71 -3.20 -7.83 12.67
N THR A 72 -3.96 -8.31 13.65
CA THR A 72 -5.14 -9.13 13.38
C THR A 72 -6.34 -8.31 12.89
N ALA A 73 -6.45 -7.05 13.30
CA ALA A 73 -7.56 -6.16 12.97
C ALA A 73 -7.36 -5.32 11.70
N THR A 74 -6.12 -5.13 11.22
CA THR A 74 -5.80 -4.19 10.12
C THR A 74 -4.85 -4.83 9.08
N PRO A 75 -5.13 -4.77 7.77
CA PRO A 75 -6.09 -5.62 7.08
C PRO A 75 -5.38 -6.48 6.01
N SER A 76 -5.01 -7.72 6.38
CA SER A 76 -4.56 -8.76 5.43
C SER A 76 -5.56 -8.95 4.28
N ASN A 77 -6.86 -8.87 4.58
CA ASN A 77 -7.94 -9.07 3.62
C ASN A 77 -8.01 -7.96 2.55
N MET A 78 -7.80 -6.68 2.91
CA MET A 78 -7.78 -5.58 1.93
C MET A 78 -6.59 -5.70 0.99
N LYS A 79 -5.40 -6.04 1.53
CA LYS A 79 -4.20 -6.25 0.74
C LYS A 79 -4.40 -7.35 -0.32
N TRP A 80 -5.05 -8.44 0.07
CA TRP A 80 -5.45 -9.51 -0.85
C TRP A 80 -6.53 -9.09 -1.83
N LEU A 81 -7.53 -8.32 -1.40
CA LEU A 81 -8.55 -7.74 -2.29
C LEU A 81 -7.89 -6.90 -3.39
N PHE A 82 -6.90 -6.07 -3.04
CA PHE A 82 -6.18 -5.22 -3.99
C PHE A 82 -5.32 -6.01 -4.99
N ILE A 83 -4.60 -7.02 -4.50
CA ILE A 83 -3.81 -7.92 -5.36
C ILE A 83 -4.75 -8.68 -6.30
N LEU A 84 -5.85 -9.23 -5.77
CA LEU A 84 -6.87 -9.95 -6.52
C LEU A 84 -7.50 -9.06 -7.59
N LEU A 85 -7.84 -7.81 -7.27
CA LEU A 85 -8.46 -6.90 -8.23
C LEU A 85 -7.51 -6.55 -9.39
N ASN A 86 -6.22 -6.31 -9.10
CA ASN A 86 -5.24 -6.06 -10.16
C ASN A 86 -5.01 -7.30 -11.03
N ILE A 87 -4.97 -8.50 -10.42
CA ILE A 87 -4.89 -9.77 -11.17
C ILE A 87 -6.14 -9.98 -12.04
N LEU A 88 -7.34 -9.70 -11.51
CA LEU A 88 -8.59 -9.82 -12.26
C LEU A 88 -8.67 -8.81 -13.41
N LEU A 89 -8.29 -7.55 -13.17
CA LEU A 89 -8.31 -6.51 -14.20
C LEU A 89 -7.26 -6.78 -15.29
N PHE A 90 -6.02 -7.10 -14.89
CA PHE A 90 -4.94 -7.35 -15.83
C PHE A 90 -5.08 -8.70 -16.54
N GLY A 91 -5.30 -9.77 -15.78
CA GLY A 91 -5.48 -11.12 -16.28
C GLY A 91 -6.77 -11.26 -17.06
N GLY A 92 -7.89 -10.71 -16.57
CA GLY A 92 -9.16 -10.69 -17.27
C GLY A 92 -9.09 -9.88 -18.57
N GLY A 93 -8.48 -8.69 -18.54
CA GLY A 93 -8.27 -7.89 -19.76
C GLY A 93 -7.38 -8.60 -20.78
N SER A 94 -6.31 -9.25 -20.34
CA SER A 94 -5.41 -10.03 -21.20
C SER A 94 -6.12 -11.24 -21.82
N LEU A 95 -6.87 -12.00 -21.00
CA LEU A 95 -7.62 -13.16 -21.45
C LEU A 95 -8.74 -12.76 -22.41
N LEU A 96 -9.44 -11.65 -22.14
CA LEU A 96 -10.46 -11.11 -23.03
C LEU A 96 -9.88 -10.71 -24.38
N THR A 97 -8.71 -10.05 -24.39
CA THR A 97 -8.00 -9.67 -25.62
C THR A 97 -7.57 -10.89 -26.43
N LEU A 98 -7.03 -11.91 -25.77
CA LEU A 98 -6.64 -13.18 -26.40
C LEU A 98 -7.86 -13.91 -26.95
N ALA A 99 -8.92 -14.05 -26.16
CA ALA A 99 -10.13 -14.74 -26.55
C ALA A 99 -10.81 -14.04 -27.73
N HIS A 100 -10.83 -12.71 -27.77
CA HIS A 100 -11.40 -11.96 -28.89
C HIS A 100 -10.63 -12.15 -30.21
N ASN A 101 -9.30 -12.22 -30.16
CA ASN A 101 -8.49 -12.43 -31.35
C ASN A 101 -8.44 -13.89 -31.82
N LEU A 102 -8.51 -14.85 -30.89
CA LEU A 102 -8.45 -16.29 -31.22
C LEU A 102 -9.83 -16.88 -31.54
N TYR A 103 -10.89 -16.35 -30.94
CA TYR A 103 -12.25 -16.84 -31.09
C TYR A 103 -13.17 -15.72 -31.60
N GLN A 104 -13.68 -15.86 -32.83
CA GLN A 104 -14.63 -14.93 -33.45
C GLN A 104 -16.06 -15.07 -32.88
N TRP A 105 -16.20 -15.08 -31.56
CA TRP A 105 -17.50 -15.18 -30.91
C TRP A 105 -18.22 -13.83 -30.90
N GLU A 106 -19.45 -13.79 -31.43
CA GLU A 106 -20.21 -12.54 -31.55
C GLU A 106 -20.51 -11.87 -30.21
N TRP A 107 -20.81 -12.65 -29.17
CA TRP A 107 -21.05 -12.13 -27.82
C TRP A 107 -19.79 -11.47 -27.21
N LEU A 108 -18.62 -12.03 -27.50
CA LEU A 108 -17.34 -11.51 -27.05
C LEU A 108 -16.99 -10.21 -27.77
N SER A 109 -17.28 -10.13 -29.07
CA SER A 109 -17.15 -8.92 -29.88
C SER A 109 -18.07 -7.79 -29.40
N ALA A 110 -19.31 -8.12 -29.01
CA ALA A 110 -20.24 -7.14 -28.44
C ALA A 110 -19.73 -6.55 -27.10
N ILE A 111 -19.17 -7.39 -26.22
CA ILE A 111 -18.55 -6.95 -24.97
C ILE A 111 -17.32 -6.08 -25.26
N TRP A 112 -16.45 -6.54 -26.17
CA TRP A 112 -15.25 -5.83 -26.59
C TRP A 112 -15.58 -4.44 -27.14
N ASN A 113 -16.54 -4.32 -28.05
CA ASN A 113 -16.95 -3.04 -28.63
C ASN A 113 -17.52 -2.06 -27.59
N ARG A 114 -18.24 -2.55 -26.57
CA ARG A 114 -18.70 -1.69 -25.47
C ARG A 114 -17.56 -1.25 -24.57
N LEU A 115 -16.63 -2.14 -24.26
CA LEU A 115 -15.48 -1.84 -23.39
C LEU A 115 -14.53 -0.84 -24.06
N THR A 116 -14.29 -1.02 -25.36
CA THR A 116 -13.44 -0.15 -26.19
C THR A 116 -14.07 1.22 -26.46
N ALA A 117 -15.38 1.40 -26.23
CA ALA A 117 -16.07 2.67 -26.41
C ALA A 117 -15.95 3.63 -25.21
N ILE A 118 -15.55 3.15 -24.02
CA ILE A 118 -15.47 3.97 -22.79
C ILE A 118 -14.07 3.97 -22.13
N PRO A 119 -12.97 4.07 -22.88
CA PRO A 119 -11.62 3.91 -22.34
C PRO A 119 -11.25 5.04 -21.36
N THR A 120 -11.76 6.24 -21.56
CA THR A 120 -11.58 7.38 -20.64
C THR A 120 -12.25 7.14 -19.28
N LEU A 121 -13.46 6.57 -19.28
CA LEU A 121 -14.17 6.24 -18.03
C LEU A 121 -13.41 5.17 -17.24
N ILE A 122 -12.89 4.15 -17.93
CA ILE A 122 -12.06 3.10 -17.30
C ILE A 122 -10.81 3.72 -16.66
N ALA A 123 -10.13 4.63 -17.36
CA ALA A 123 -8.96 5.32 -16.82
C ALA A 123 -9.28 6.17 -15.57
N PHE A 124 -10.40 6.90 -15.56
CA PHE A 124 -10.84 7.66 -14.39
C PHE A 124 -11.20 6.78 -13.20
N LEU A 125 -11.93 5.67 -13.43
CA LEU A 125 -12.25 4.70 -12.38
C LEU A 125 -10.98 4.08 -11.80
N TYR A 126 -10.00 3.78 -12.65
CA TYR A 126 -8.71 3.25 -12.22
C TYR A 126 -7.94 4.27 -11.37
N LEU A 127 -7.89 5.55 -11.78
CA LEU A 127 -7.30 6.62 -10.97
C LEU A 127 -7.98 6.76 -9.60
N PHE A 128 -9.31 6.74 -9.58
CA PHE A 128 -10.09 6.83 -8.35
C PHE A 128 -9.82 5.65 -7.42
N PHE A 129 -9.77 4.43 -7.97
CA PHE A 129 -9.40 3.23 -7.24
C PHE A 129 -8.01 3.34 -6.60
N TRP A 130 -7.03 3.88 -7.32
CA TRP A 130 -5.68 4.11 -6.79
C TRP A 130 -5.63 5.20 -5.72
N ALA A 131 -6.43 6.26 -5.85
CA ALA A 131 -6.57 7.27 -4.81
C ALA A 131 -7.15 6.68 -3.52
N LEU A 132 -8.22 5.87 -3.64
CA LEU A 132 -8.88 5.20 -2.52
C LEU A 132 -7.97 4.16 -1.87
N LEU A 133 -7.20 3.42 -2.66
CA LEU A 133 -6.16 2.51 -2.18
C LEU A 133 -5.10 3.26 -1.36
N GLY A 134 -4.63 4.39 -1.88
CA GLY A 134 -3.73 5.28 -1.14
C GLY A 134 -4.33 5.68 0.20
N TYR A 135 -5.57 6.14 0.20
CA TYR A 135 -6.31 6.55 1.40
C TYR A 135 -6.43 5.43 2.43
N GLU A 136 -6.89 4.24 2.05
CA GLU A 136 -7.03 3.11 2.97
C GLU A 136 -5.67 2.68 3.55
N ILE A 137 -4.60 2.66 2.74
CA ILE A 137 -3.25 2.37 3.26
C ILE A 137 -2.77 3.47 4.21
N GLY A 138 -3.11 4.73 3.93
CA GLY A 138 -2.77 5.86 4.80
C GLY A 138 -3.45 5.79 6.14
N LYS A 139 -4.73 5.45 6.13
CA LYS A 139 -5.57 5.30 7.31
C LYS A 139 -5.18 4.07 8.14
N GLY A 140 -4.89 2.95 7.49
CA GLY A 140 -4.64 1.67 8.17
C GLY A 140 -3.18 1.41 8.58
N PHE A 141 -2.20 2.12 8.02
CA PHE A 141 -0.77 1.85 8.28
C PHE A 141 0.07 3.08 8.64
N GLY A 142 -0.54 4.27 8.78
CA GLY A 142 0.14 5.46 9.27
C GLY A 142 1.47 5.76 8.57
N HIS A 143 2.55 5.98 9.35
CA HIS A 143 3.89 6.31 8.83
C HIS A 143 4.57 5.13 8.12
N SER A 144 4.35 3.90 8.58
CA SER A 144 4.93 2.66 8.05
C SER A 144 4.33 2.23 6.70
N GLY A 145 3.10 2.66 6.42
CA GLY A 145 2.38 2.39 5.16
C GLY A 145 3.06 2.90 3.89
N ARG A 146 4.02 3.83 4.00
CA ARG A 146 4.74 4.39 2.84
C ARG A 146 5.54 3.35 2.06
N LYS A 147 6.25 2.44 2.76
CA LYS A 147 7.05 1.38 2.13
C LYS A 147 6.13 0.36 1.47
N LEU A 148 5.00 0.07 2.12
CA LEU A 148 3.98 -0.84 1.61
C LEU A 148 3.31 -0.29 0.36
N LEU A 149 2.87 0.96 0.40
CA LEU A 149 2.28 1.68 -0.73
C LEU A 149 3.21 1.62 -1.95
N ARG A 150 4.49 1.95 -1.76
CA ARG A 150 5.47 1.96 -2.85
C ARG A 150 5.67 0.57 -3.46
N ARG A 151 5.77 -0.49 -2.64
CA ARG A 151 6.00 -1.86 -3.11
C ARG A 151 4.79 -2.42 -3.84
N THR A 152 3.58 -2.22 -3.29
CA THR A 152 2.32 -2.63 -3.93
C THR A 152 2.07 -1.86 -5.22
N PHE A 153 2.33 -0.55 -5.22
CA PHE A 153 2.23 0.30 -6.40
C PHE A 153 3.17 -0.17 -7.52
N LEU A 154 4.46 -0.40 -7.22
CA LEU A 154 5.42 -0.88 -8.20
C LEU A 154 5.05 -2.27 -8.75
N LEU A 155 4.64 -3.21 -7.88
CA LEU A 155 4.26 -4.56 -8.31
C LEU A 155 3.06 -4.56 -9.27
N ALA A 156 2.08 -3.68 -9.04
CA ALA A 156 0.92 -3.55 -9.94
C ALA A 156 1.23 -2.71 -11.19
N LEU A 157 2.11 -1.71 -11.09
CA LEU A 157 2.42 -0.81 -12.20
C LEU A 157 3.37 -1.44 -13.22
N ILE A 158 4.37 -2.21 -12.77
CA ILE A 158 5.40 -2.79 -13.66
C ILE A 158 4.77 -3.62 -14.79
N PRO A 159 3.86 -4.59 -14.55
CA PRO A 159 3.24 -5.35 -15.62
C PRO A 159 2.46 -4.48 -16.62
N ASN A 160 1.75 -3.47 -16.13
CA ASN A 160 0.98 -2.54 -16.97
C ASN A 160 1.89 -1.69 -17.86
N VAL A 161 2.97 -1.14 -17.31
CA VAL A 161 3.95 -0.34 -18.06
C VAL A 161 4.69 -1.21 -19.07
N VAL A 162 5.08 -2.43 -18.70
CA VAL A 162 5.71 -3.38 -19.61
C VAL A 162 4.78 -3.68 -20.79
N LEU A 163 3.49 -3.95 -20.54
CA LEU A 163 2.52 -4.19 -21.60
C LEU A 163 2.35 -2.97 -22.54
N MET A 164 2.29 -1.76 -21.98
CA MET A 164 2.25 -0.53 -22.79
C MET A 164 3.51 -0.35 -23.63
N ILE A 165 4.69 -0.65 -23.10
CA ILE A 165 5.96 -0.59 -23.83
C ILE A 165 5.95 -1.62 -24.97
N LEU A 166 5.58 -2.88 -24.69
CA LEU A 166 5.54 -3.95 -25.70
C LEU A 166 4.57 -3.64 -26.85
N THR A 167 3.45 -2.97 -26.55
CA THR A 167 2.49 -2.52 -27.58
C THR A 167 3.01 -1.33 -28.38
N VAL A 168 3.72 -0.37 -27.76
CA VAL A 168 4.34 0.78 -28.47
C VAL A 168 5.46 0.34 -29.41
N PHE A 169 6.29 -0.61 -28.98
CA PHE A 169 7.39 -1.16 -29.80
C PHE A 169 6.92 -2.18 -30.85
N GLN A 170 5.60 -2.35 -31.02
CA GLN A 170 4.99 -3.30 -31.97
C GLN A 170 5.43 -4.76 -31.79
N ILE A 171 5.94 -5.13 -30.61
CA ILE A 171 6.21 -6.54 -30.28
C ILE A 171 4.89 -7.29 -30.20
N ILE A 172 3.82 -6.62 -29.74
CA ILE A 172 2.44 -7.11 -29.83
C ILE A 172 1.71 -6.35 -30.94
N PRO A 173 1.00 -7.02 -31.87
CA PRO A 173 0.34 -6.35 -32.98
C PRO A 173 -0.71 -5.34 -32.50
N HIS A 174 -0.64 -4.09 -32.97
CA HIS A 174 -1.63 -3.06 -32.62
C HIS A 174 -3.07 -3.45 -33.01
N SER A 175 -3.22 -4.28 -34.05
CA SER A 175 -4.51 -4.77 -34.50
C SER A 175 -5.26 -5.56 -33.42
N TRP A 176 -4.54 -6.21 -32.50
CA TRP A 176 -5.16 -7.00 -31.43
C TRP A 176 -5.91 -6.14 -30.41
N PHE A 177 -5.54 -4.87 -30.31
CA PHE A 177 -6.11 -3.92 -29.38
C PHE A 177 -6.88 -2.80 -30.07
N ALA A 178 -7.10 -2.88 -31.38
CA ALA A 178 -7.97 -1.96 -32.08
C ALA A 178 -9.44 -2.21 -31.67
N PRO A 179 -10.27 -1.18 -31.43
CA PRO A 179 -9.99 0.26 -31.53
C PRO A 179 -9.47 0.92 -30.23
N LEU A 180 -9.26 0.14 -29.16
CA LEU A 180 -8.92 0.60 -27.81
C LEU A 180 -7.57 1.35 -27.75
N LEU A 181 -6.53 0.83 -28.41
CA LEU A 181 -5.16 1.38 -28.37
C LEU A 181 -4.84 2.27 -29.58
N THR A 182 -5.52 3.42 -29.66
CA THR A 182 -5.05 4.51 -30.53
C THR A 182 -3.77 5.13 -29.97
N LYS A 183 -2.90 5.69 -30.84
CA LYS A 183 -1.66 6.36 -30.40
C LYS A 183 -1.94 7.44 -29.35
N THR A 184 -3.03 8.18 -29.52
CA THR A 184 -3.48 9.21 -28.57
C THR A 184 -3.83 8.63 -27.21
N PHE A 185 -4.51 7.47 -27.18
CA PHE A 185 -4.86 6.79 -25.94
C PHE A 185 -3.61 6.26 -25.21
N ILE A 186 -2.64 5.71 -25.93
CA ILE A 186 -1.38 5.23 -25.34
C ILE A 186 -0.63 6.38 -24.64
N ILE A 187 -0.50 7.53 -25.31
CA ILE A 187 0.14 8.72 -24.73
C ILE A 187 -0.62 9.18 -23.48
N ALA A 188 -1.96 9.23 -23.53
CA ALA A 188 -2.78 9.57 -22.37
C ALA A 188 -2.60 8.59 -21.21
N CYS A 189 -2.52 7.28 -21.48
CA CYS A 189 -2.26 6.24 -20.48
C CYS A 189 -0.87 6.37 -19.84
N ILE A 190 0.16 6.72 -20.61
CA ILE A 190 1.51 6.99 -20.08
C ILE A 190 1.47 8.19 -19.13
N ILE A 191 0.80 9.28 -19.52
CA ILE A 191 0.64 10.48 -18.68
C ILE A 191 -0.14 10.13 -17.40
N PHE A 192 -1.28 9.44 -17.51
CA PHE A 192 -2.07 9.02 -16.36
C PHE A 192 -1.30 8.09 -15.43
N THR A 193 -0.45 7.22 -15.99
CA THR A 193 0.43 6.33 -15.22
C THR A 193 1.47 7.12 -14.43
N GLY A 194 2.02 8.21 -15.00
CA GLY A 194 2.90 9.13 -14.27
C GLY A 194 2.18 9.88 -13.14
N ILE A 195 0.92 10.27 -13.36
CA ILE A 195 0.06 10.97 -12.39
C ILE A 195 -0.47 10.03 -11.29
N LEU A 196 -0.52 8.73 -11.58
CA LEU A 196 -1.07 7.72 -10.68
C LEU A 196 -0.35 7.67 -9.33
N TYR A 197 0.98 7.81 -9.34
CA TYR A 197 1.78 7.84 -8.11
C TYR A 197 1.47 9.05 -7.22
N PRO A 198 1.50 10.32 -7.72
CA PRO A 198 1.12 11.47 -6.91
C PRO A 198 -0.33 11.41 -6.43
N VAL A 199 -1.28 10.90 -7.23
CA VAL A 199 -2.68 10.71 -6.81
C VAL A 199 -2.78 9.73 -5.64
N THR A 200 -2.12 8.59 -5.77
CA THR A 200 -2.05 7.56 -4.71
C THR A 200 -1.41 8.13 -3.45
N TRP A 201 -0.37 8.94 -3.60
CA TRP A 201 0.32 9.62 -2.50
C TRP A 201 -0.55 10.66 -1.78
N ILE A 202 -1.37 11.41 -2.52
CA ILE A 202 -2.34 12.36 -1.97
C ILE A 202 -3.39 11.61 -1.15
N GLY A 203 -3.95 10.53 -1.70
CA GLY A 203 -4.86 9.64 -0.96
C GLY A 203 -4.24 9.17 0.34
N TYR A 204 -3.01 8.67 0.29
CA TYR A 204 -2.25 8.21 1.46
C TYR A 204 -2.03 9.29 2.53
N ARG A 205 -1.68 10.51 2.12
CA ARG A 205 -1.57 11.64 3.07
C ARG A 205 -2.91 11.97 3.71
N TRP A 206 -4.00 11.87 2.97
CA TRP A 206 -5.34 12.14 3.50
C TRP A 206 -5.78 11.06 4.48
N GLY A 207 -5.60 9.78 4.13
CA GLY A 207 -5.91 8.67 5.02
C GLY A 207 -5.16 8.75 6.34
N ARG A 208 -3.87 9.10 6.29
CA ARG A 208 -3.03 9.29 7.48
C ARG A 208 -3.53 10.40 8.41
N LYS A 209 -4.07 11.49 7.86
CA LYS A 209 -4.62 12.57 8.68
C LYS A 209 -5.94 12.19 9.36
N ALA A 210 -6.67 11.23 8.79
CA ALA A 210 -7.93 10.74 9.33
C ALA A 210 -7.77 9.64 10.37
N SER A 211 -6.55 9.10 10.55
CA SER A 211 -6.22 8.11 11.59
C SER A 211 -5.63 8.73 12.87
N ILE A 212 -5.45 10.06 12.91
CA ILE A 212 -5.02 10.83 14.09
C ILE A 212 -6.27 11.35 14.80
#